data_AF-A0AA40NEZ8-F1
#
_entry.id   AF-A0AA40NEZ8-F1
#
_cell.length_a   1.000
_cell.length_b   1.000
_cell.length_c   1.000
_cell.angle_alpha   90.00
_cell.angle_beta   90.00
_cell.angle_gamma   90.00
#
_symmetry.space_group_name_H-M   'P 1'
#
loop_
_entity.id
_entity.type
_entity.pdbx_description
1 polymer ?
#
loop_
_entity_poly.entity_id
_entity_poly.type
_entity_poly.pdbx_seq_one_letter_code
_entity_poly.pdbx_strand_id
1 'polypeptide(L)'
;MSLANANQVTVPISRILSSAVDENRSLSINERFQLDSLFESLFKANKSLYYSHYAAYAAFTGEIKGLEDCANYFFSIKKKKLDTDSIQCLFAMNNAAYFERLHSILKDYDVLEYEIPELIKVYFNASILTLNVEEGVKLFHSLKDGMVSDEQKQLFHAMIIRAKEFLDSYDEAIHSELQNYV
;
A
#
# COMPACT_ATOMS: atom_id res chain seq x y z
N MET A 1 -12.91 -27.38 0.42
CA MET A 1 -11.57 -27.55 1.04
C MET A 1 -11.48 -26.58 2.21
N SER A 2 -10.95 -27.01 3.36
CA SER A 2 -11.00 -26.25 4.62
C SER A 2 -9.91 -25.18 4.69
N LEU A 3 -10.13 -24.12 5.50
CA LEU A 3 -9.12 -23.10 5.84
C LEU A 3 -7.79 -23.70 6.33
N ALA A 4 -7.83 -24.88 6.95
CA ALA A 4 -6.65 -25.59 7.42
C ALA A 4 -5.66 -25.91 6.28
N ASN A 5 -6.15 -26.15 5.06
CA ASN A 5 -5.30 -26.43 3.90
C ASN A 5 -4.68 -25.16 3.30
N ALA A 6 -5.31 -24.00 3.47
CA ALA A 6 -4.78 -22.72 2.99
C ALA A 6 -3.62 -22.22 3.86
N ASN A 7 -3.73 -22.37 5.19
CA ASN A 7 -2.65 -22.00 6.12
C ASN A 7 -1.38 -22.84 5.92
N GLN A 8 -1.51 -24.08 5.47
CA GLN A 8 -0.36 -24.92 5.11
C GLN A 8 0.42 -24.39 3.89
N VAL A 9 -0.20 -23.54 3.06
CA VAL A 9 0.39 -22.95 1.86
C VAL A 9 0.90 -21.53 2.12
N THR A 10 0.18 -20.71 2.90
CA THR A 10 0.54 -19.32 3.17
C THR A 10 1.77 -19.18 4.08
N VAL A 11 1.94 -20.07 5.07
CA VAL A 11 3.09 -20.04 5.98
C VAL A 11 4.43 -20.22 5.24
N PRO A 12 4.60 -21.21 4.33
CA PRO A 12 5.78 -21.30 3.49
C PRO A 12 6.05 -20.04 2.65
N ILE A 13 5.02 -19.44 2.04
CA ILE A 13 5.16 -18.21 1.25
C ILE A 13 5.73 -17.09 2.12
N SER A 14 5.07 -16.79 3.25
CA SER A 14 5.51 -15.72 4.15
C SER A 14 6.94 -15.94 4.65
N ARG A 15 7.31 -17.17 5.01
CA ARG A 15 8.67 -17.50 5.48
C ARG A 15 9.73 -17.22 4.42
N ILE A 16 9.49 -17.60 3.16
CA ILE A 16 10.43 -17.35 2.06
C ILE A 16 10.61 -15.84 1.85
N LEU A 17 9.51 -15.10 1.76
CA LEU A 17 9.54 -13.65 1.53
C LEU A 17 10.18 -12.91 2.70
N SER A 18 9.81 -13.22 3.94
CA SER A 18 10.37 -12.59 5.14
C SER A 18 11.87 -12.85 5.27
N SER A 19 12.35 -14.07 5.03
CA SER A 19 13.80 -14.36 5.04
C SER A 19 14.55 -13.53 3.99
N ALA A 20 14.01 -13.40 2.78
CA ALA A 20 14.65 -12.59 1.74
C ALA A 20 14.68 -11.09 2.09
N VAL A 21 13.63 -10.58 2.72
CA VAL A 21 13.56 -9.20 3.24
C VAL A 21 14.56 -8.99 4.38
N ASP A 22 14.56 -9.87 5.38
CA ASP A 22 15.42 -9.77 6.57
C ASP A 22 16.90 -9.84 6.19
N GLU A 23 17.24 -10.66 5.20
CA GLU A 23 18.59 -10.81 4.66
C GLU A 23 18.95 -9.77 3.58
N ASN A 24 18.02 -8.88 3.24
CA ASN A 24 18.15 -7.86 2.19
C ASN A 24 18.74 -8.41 0.88
N ARG A 25 18.18 -9.52 0.40
CA ARG A 25 18.67 -10.21 -0.80
C ARG A 25 17.55 -10.52 -1.78
N SER A 26 17.92 -10.78 -3.02
CA SER A 26 16.98 -11.36 -3.98
C SER A 26 16.63 -12.82 -3.66
N LEU A 27 15.46 -13.26 -4.14
CA LEU A 27 15.07 -14.67 -4.13
C LEU A 27 15.95 -15.48 -5.07
N SER A 28 16.45 -16.61 -4.56
CA SER A 28 17.15 -17.63 -5.35
C SER A 28 16.20 -18.29 -6.34
N ILE A 29 16.77 -18.95 -7.35
CA ILE A 29 16.01 -19.69 -8.37
C ILE A 29 15.10 -20.75 -7.72
N ASN A 30 15.62 -21.49 -6.73
CA ASN A 30 14.86 -22.52 -6.04
C ASN A 30 13.67 -21.95 -5.25
N GLU A 31 13.85 -20.82 -4.58
CA GLU A 31 12.77 -20.14 -3.86
C GLU A 31 11.68 -19.65 -4.82
N ARG A 32 12.06 -19.12 -5.99
CA ARG A 32 11.10 -18.69 -7.03
C ARG A 32 10.24 -19.88 -7.51
N PHE A 33 10.86 -21.01 -7.86
CA PHE A 33 10.13 -22.20 -8.28
C PHE A 33 9.20 -22.76 -7.18
N GLN A 34 9.63 -22.70 -5.92
CA GLN A 34 8.78 -23.09 -4.79
C GLN A 34 7.57 -22.17 -4.67
N LEU A 35 7.78 -20.85 -4.78
CA LEU A 35 6.70 -19.86 -4.73
C LEU A 35 5.70 -20.07 -5.87
N ASP A 36 6.13 -20.33 -7.10
CA ASP A 36 5.23 -20.60 -8.23
C ASP A 36 4.27 -21.76 -7.93
N SER A 37 4.81 -22.86 -7.40
CA SER A 37 4.02 -24.05 -7.04
C SER A 37 3.03 -23.78 -5.89
N LEU A 38 3.46 -22.99 -4.90
CA LEU A 38 2.62 -22.59 -3.77
C LEU A 38 1.49 -21.65 -4.23
N PHE A 39 1.80 -20.69 -5.11
CA PHE A 39 0.82 -19.76 -5.66
C PHE A 39 -0.21 -20.46 -6.55
N GLU A 40 0.19 -21.42 -7.38
CA GLU A 40 -0.77 -22.22 -8.16
C GLU A 40 -1.75 -22.98 -7.25
N SER A 41 -1.21 -23.58 -6.18
CA SER A 41 -2.01 -24.30 -5.18
C SER A 41 -2.97 -23.35 -4.45
N LEU A 42 -2.49 -22.17 -4.07
CA LEU A 42 -3.28 -21.16 -3.35
C LEU A 42 -4.39 -20.58 -4.24
N PHE A 43 -4.11 -20.31 -5.52
CA PHE A 43 -5.12 -19.81 -6.47
C PHE A 43 -6.32 -20.75 -6.60
N LYS A 44 -6.06 -22.06 -6.64
CA LYS A 44 -7.10 -23.10 -6.72
C LYS A 44 -7.88 -23.23 -5.41
N ALA A 45 -7.23 -23.00 -4.27
CA ALA A 45 -7.82 -23.21 -2.95
C ALA A 45 -8.57 -21.99 -2.40
N ASN A 46 -7.98 -20.79 -2.49
CA ASN A 46 -8.54 -19.54 -1.98
C ASN A 46 -7.97 -18.34 -2.76
N LYS A 47 -8.79 -17.76 -3.64
CA LYS A 47 -8.41 -16.59 -4.45
C LYS A 47 -8.09 -15.35 -3.62
N SER A 48 -8.77 -15.14 -2.49
CA SER A 48 -8.53 -13.99 -1.62
C SER A 48 -7.10 -14.01 -1.06
N LEU A 49 -6.73 -15.14 -0.44
CA LEU A 49 -5.37 -15.35 0.06
C LEU A 49 -4.35 -15.37 -1.07
N TYR A 50 -4.69 -15.91 -2.24
CA TYR A 50 -3.80 -15.86 -3.40
C TYR A 50 -3.46 -14.41 -3.76
N TYR A 51 -4.46 -13.55 -3.97
CA TYR A 51 -4.21 -12.18 -4.42
C TYR A 51 -3.50 -11.35 -3.35
N SER A 52 -3.81 -11.53 -2.06
CA SER A 52 -3.10 -10.80 -0.99
C SER A 52 -1.62 -11.23 -0.88
N HIS A 53 -1.33 -12.53 -0.91
CA HIS A 53 0.05 -13.03 -0.83
C HIS A 53 0.84 -12.80 -2.13
N TYR A 54 0.20 -12.89 -3.29
CA TYR A 54 0.84 -12.58 -4.56
C TYR A 54 1.18 -11.09 -4.67
N ALA A 55 0.33 -10.21 -4.13
CA ALA A 55 0.67 -8.79 -4.02
C ALA A 55 1.90 -8.54 -3.14
N ALA A 56 2.05 -9.26 -2.03
CA ALA A 56 3.26 -9.14 -1.19
C ALA A 56 4.52 -9.59 -1.94
N TYR A 57 4.45 -10.69 -2.70
CA TYR A 57 5.53 -11.12 -3.59
C TYR A 57 5.82 -10.07 -4.67
N ALA A 58 4.79 -9.55 -5.32
CA ALA A 58 4.89 -8.53 -6.35
C ALA A 58 5.51 -7.23 -5.82
N ALA A 59 5.16 -6.80 -4.60
CA ALA A 59 5.77 -5.66 -3.95
C ALA A 59 7.26 -5.89 -3.68
N PHE A 60 7.64 -7.12 -3.29
CA PHE A 60 9.02 -7.49 -3.05
C PHE A 60 9.85 -7.56 -4.36
N THR A 61 9.27 -8.04 -5.46
CA THR A 61 9.97 -8.20 -6.75
C THR A 61 9.86 -6.99 -7.68
N GLY A 62 8.98 -6.03 -7.37
CA GLY A 62 8.65 -4.91 -8.24
C GLY A 62 7.70 -5.25 -9.40
N GLU A 63 6.96 -6.35 -9.32
CA GLU A 63 6.02 -6.79 -10.37
C GLU A 63 4.68 -6.03 -10.29
N ILE A 64 4.55 -4.95 -11.06
CA ILE A 64 3.34 -4.10 -11.06
C ILE A 64 2.06 -4.89 -11.34
N LYS A 65 2.10 -5.87 -12.26
CA LYS A 65 0.93 -6.66 -12.65
C LYS A 65 0.28 -7.38 -11.46
N GLY A 66 1.08 -7.96 -10.56
CA GLY A 66 0.55 -8.65 -9.37
C GLY A 66 -0.17 -7.70 -8.41
N LEU A 67 0.26 -6.44 -8.33
CA LEU A 67 -0.42 -5.40 -7.55
C LEU A 67 -1.74 -4.98 -8.19
N GLU A 68 -1.78 -4.85 -9.52
CA GLU A 68 -3.00 -4.53 -10.25
C GLU A 68 -4.05 -5.63 -10.14
N ASP A 69 -3.64 -6.88 -10.29
CA ASP A 69 -4.52 -8.04 -10.14
C ASP A 69 -5.16 -8.08 -8.75
N CYS A 70 -4.38 -7.81 -7.71
CA CYS A 70 -4.86 -7.70 -6.34
C CYS A 70 -5.86 -6.53 -6.19
N ALA A 71 -5.50 -5.35 -6.69
CA ALA A 71 -6.36 -4.18 -6.60
C ALA A 71 -7.71 -4.40 -7.31
N ASN A 72 -7.69 -5.03 -8.49
CA ASN A 72 -8.88 -5.32 -9.26
C ASN A 72 -9.76 -6.38 -8.60
N TYR A 73 -9.16 -7.38 -7.95
CA TYR A 73 -9.90 -8.41 -7.23
C TYR A 73 -10.65 -7.84 -6.02
N PHE A 74 -9.98 -7.04 -5.19
CA PHE A 74 -10.56 -6.53 -3.94
C PHE A 74 -11.38 -5.24 -4.10
N PHE A 75 -10.98 -4.35 -5.01
CA PHE A 75 -11.47 -2.97 -5.08
C PHE A 75 -12.14 -2.61 -6.40
N SER A 76 -12.53 -3.60 -7.23
CA SER A 76 -13.39 -3.37 -8.40
C SER A 76 -14.77 -2.82 -8.03
N ILE A 77 -15.23 -3.10 -6.81
CA ILE A 77 -16.46 -2.56 -6.24
C ILE A 77 -16.09 -1.56 -5.14
N LYS A 78 -16.42 -0.28 -5.37
CA LYS A 78 -16.19 0.79 -4.40
C LYS A 78 -16.90 0.52 -3.08
N LYS A 79 -16.30 0.96 -1.96
CA LYS A 79 -16.90 0.93 -0.61
C LYS A 79 -17.24 -0.47 -0.07
N LYS A 80 -16.70 -1.53 -0.66
CA LYS A 80 -16.82 -2.88 -0.08
C LYS A 80 -16.02 -2.92 1.22
N LYS A 81 -16.64 -3.36 2.33
CA LYS A 81 -16.01 -3.49 3.64
C LYS A 81 -14.63 -4.16 3.53
N LEU A 82 -13.62 -3.54 4.16
CA LEU A 82 -12.27 -4.08 4.20
C LEU A 82 -12.22 -5.32 5.11
N ASP A 83 -11.68 -6.40 4.56
CA ASP A 83 -11.28 -7.61 5.28
C ASP A 83 -9.75 -7.69 5.39
N THR A 84 -9.23 -8.68 6.13
CA THR A 84 -7.80 -8.84 6.37
C THR A 84 -6.99 -8.93 5.07
N ASP A 85 -7.47 -9.66 4.07
CA ASP A 85 -6.74 -9.91 2.83
C ASP A 85 -6.68 -8.65 1.94
N SER A 86 -7.78 -7.90 1.87
CA SER A 86 -7.82 -6.59 1.19
C SER A 86 -6.93 -5.56 1.88
N ILE A 87 -6.84 -5.55 3.22
CA ILE A 87 -5.90 -4.68 3.94
C ILE A 87 -4.44 -5.05 3.62
N GLN A 88 -4.12 -6.35 3.58
CA GLN A 88 -2.79 -6.80 3.15
C GLN A 88 -2.45 -6.36 1.72
N CYS A 89 -3.44 -6.37 0.81
CA CYS A 89 -3.28 -5.82 -0.54
C CYS A 89 -2.86 -4.33 -0.51
N LEU A 90 -3.53 -3.52 0.31
CA LEU A 90 -3.23 -2.09 0.45
C LEU A 90 -1.82 -1.86 1.01
N PHE A 91 -1.38 -2.67 1.96
CA PHE A 91 -0.02 -2.59 2.51
C PHE A 91 1.04 -3.02 1.49
N ALA A 92 0.77 -4.05 0.69
CA ALA A 92 1.67 -4.43 -0.40
C ALA A 92 1.81 -3.30 -1.43
N MET A 93 0.70 -2.66 -1.82
CA MET A 93 0.72 -1.49 -2.71
C MET A 93 1.52 -0.32 -2.13
N ASN A 94 1.39 -0.05 -0.83
CA ASN A 94 2.20 0.97 -0.14
C ASN A 94 3.69 0.66 -0.21
N ASN A 95 4.08 -0.60 0.06
CA ASN A 95 5.48 -1.02 0.06
C ASN A 95 6.11 -0.97 -1.33
N ALA A 96 5.30 -1.17 -2.38
CA ALA A 96 5.73 -1.04 -3.77
C ALA A 96 5.72 0.40 -4.31
N ALA A 97 5.45 1.40 -3.44
CA ALA A 97 5.28 2.79 -3.83
C ALA A 97 4.19 3.02 -4.90
N TYR A 98 3.14 2.18 -4.94
CA TYR A 98 2.07 2.27 -5.92
C TYR A 98 1.00 3.31 -5.52
N PHE A 99 1.45 4.52 -5.20
CA PHE A 99 0.68 5.52 -4.45
C PHE A 99 -0.52 6.10 -5.20
N GLU A 100 -0.44 6.30 -6.52
CA GLU A 100 -1.56 6.85 -7.30
C GLU A 100 -2.79 5.94 -7.24
N ARG A 101 -2.58 4.64 -7.53
CA ARG A 101 -3.65 3.65 -7.50
C ARG A 101 -4.16 3.45 -6.09
N LEU A 102 -3.25 3.40 -5.11
CA LEU A 102 -3.57 3.25 -3.70
C LEU A 102 -4.42 4.41 -3.16
N HIS A 103 -4.03 5.65 -3.44
CA HIS A 103 -4.78 6.87 -3.10
C HIS A 103 -6.17 6.84 -3.75
N SER A 104 -6.26 6.48 -5.03
CA SER A 104 -7.54 6.38 -5.73
C SER A 104 -8.49 5.34 -5.14
N ILE A 105 -7.97 4.28 -4.51
CA ILE A 105 -8.79 3.28 -3.81
C ILE A 105 -9.22 3.84 -2.45
N LEU A 106 -8.26 4.30 -1.64
CA LEU A 106 -8.49 4.69 -0.26
C LEU A 106 -9.40 5.91 -0.09
N LYS A 107 -9.43 6.83 -1.06
CA LYS A 107 -10.38 7.97 -1.03
C LYS A 107 -11.85 7.56 -1.06
N ASP A 108 -12.15 6.34 -1.51
CA ASP A 108 -13.52 5.82 -1.51
C ASP A 108 -13.91 5.24 -0.12
N TYR A 109 -13.01 5.23 0.87
CA TYR A 109 -13.19 4.64 2.21
C TYR A 109 -13.11 5.69 3.32
N ASP A 110 -13.93 5.53 4.36
CA ASP A 110 -13.70 6.22 5.64
C ASP A 110 -12.67 5.42 6.45
N VAL A 111 -11.38 5.70 6.23
CA VAL A 111 -10.29 4.94 6.87
C VAL A 111 -10.25 5.13 8.40
N LEU A 112 -10.84 6.20 8.92
CA LEU A 112 -10.84 6.51 10.36
C LEU A 112 -11.81 5.60 11.12
N GLU A 113 -12.88 5.12 10.48
CA GLU A 113 -13.82 4.16 11.08
C GLU A 113 -13.19 2.79 11.37
N TYR A 114 -12.11 2.43 10.68
CA TYR A 114 -11.45 1.15 10.87
C TYR A 114 -10.55 1.11 12.11
N GLU A 115 -10.13 2.28 12.62
CA GLU A 115 -9.23 2.39 13.78
C GLU A 115 -7.95 1.54 13.66
N ILE A 116 -7.44 1.37 12.43
CA ILE A 116 -6.18 0.67 12.14
C ILE A 116 -5.10 1.73 11.87
N PRO A 117 -4.15 1.97 12.81
CA PRO A 117 -3.15 3.03 12.66
C PRO A 117 -2.31 2.93 11.38
N GLU A 118 -1.94 1.71 10.99
CA GLU A 118 -1.15 1.50 9.77
C GLU A 118 -1.95 1.82 8.50
N LEU A 119 -3.26 1.58 8.48
CA LEU A 119 -4.12 1.94 7.35
C LEU A 119 -4.25 3.47 7.22
N ILE A 120 -4.37 4.18 8.34
CA ILE A 120 -4.36 5.64 8.38
C ILE A 120 -3.05 6.17 7.80
N LYS A 121 -1.91 5.62 8.24
CA LYS A 121 -0.59 5.97 7.74
C LYS A 121 -0.45 5.69 6.24
N VAL A 122 -0.93 4.56 5.76
CA VAL A 122 -0.91 4.22 4.34
C VAL A 122 -1.73 5.23 3.53
N TYR A 123 -2.93 5.60 3.99
CA TYR A 123 -3.73 6.60 3.28
C TYR A 123 -3.03 7.97 3.28
N PHE A 124 -2.53 8.40 4.44
CA PHE A 124 -1.79 9.64 4.58
C PHE A 124 -0.59 9.71 3.61
N ASN A 125 0.25 8.67 3.59
CA ASN A 125 1.40 8.59 2.70
C ASN A 125 0.97 8.67 1.24
N ALA A 126 -0.06 7.91 0.84
CA ALA A 126 -0.57 7.92 -0.52
C ALA A 126 -1.08 9.32 -0.92
N SER A 127 -1.80 10.02 -0.04
CA SER A 127 -2.27 11.40 -0.29
C SER A 127 -1.11 12.38 -0.45
N ILE A 128 -0.13 12.37 0.46
CA ILE A 128 1.00 13.30 0.41
C ILE A 128 1.90 13.03 -0.79
N LEU A 129 2.23 11.77 -1.07
CA LEU A 129 3.15 11.41 -2.16
C LEU A 129 2.53 11.54 -3.56
N THR A 130 1.20 11.62 -3.65
CA THR A 130 0.48 12.01 -4.87
C THR A 130 0.20 13.51 -4.96
N LEU A 131 0.86 14.31 -4.09
CA LEU A 131 0.73 15.76 -3.98
C LEU A 131 -0.70 16.25 -3.69
N ASN A 132 -1.56 15.38 -3.14
CA ASN A 132 -2.89 15.74 -2.66
C ASN A 132 -2.84 16.23 -1.21
N VAL A 133 -2.13 17.34 -1.01
CA VAL A 133 -1.80 17.86 0.33
C VAL A 133 -3.05 18.25 1.13
N GLU A 134 -4.07 18.77 0.46
CA GLU A 134 -5.35 19.11 1.10
C GLU A 134 -5.99 17.89 1.76
N GLU A 135 -5.99 16.75 1.08
CA GLU A 135 -6.53 15.50 1.61
C GLU A 135 -5.71 15.01 2.82
N GLY A 136 -4.38 15.08 2.73
CA GLY A 136 -3.49 14.78 3.86
C GLY A 136 -3.73 15.67 5.08
N VAL A 137 -3.97 16.97 4.85
CA VAL A 137 -4.32 17.95 5.90
C VAL A 137 -5.68 17.63 6.53
N LYS A 138 -6.70 17.30 5.72
CA LYS A 138 -8.02 16.90 6.22
C LYS A 138 -7.93 15.65 7.09
N LEU A 139 -7.17 14.64 6.64
CA LEU A 139 -6.96 13.41 7.39
C LEU A 139 -6.26 13.70 8.73
N PHE A 140 -5.17 14.48 8.71
CA PHE A 140 -4.42 14.85 9.91
C PHE A 140 -5.28 15.56 10.96
N HIS A 141 -6.10 16.53 10.56
CA HIS A 141 -6.99 17.25 11.48
C HIS A 141 -8.16 16.40 11.99
N SER A 142 -8.49 15.30 11.32
CA SER A 142 -9.56 14.38 11.70
C SER A 142 -9.10 13.28 12.66
N LEU A 143 -7.80 13.20 12.96
CA LEU A 143 -7.25 12.22 13.89
C LEU A 143 -7.71 12.49 15.32
N LYS A 144 -8.31 11.48 15.94
CA LYS A 144 -8.63 11.48 17.37
C LYS A 144 -7.41 11.04 18.19
N ASP A 145 -7.43 11.35 19.48
CA ASP A 145 -6.39 10.88 20.40
C ASP A 145 -6.33 9.36 20.45
N GLY A 146 -5.11 8.81 20.43
CA GLY A 146 -4.87 7.38 20.43
C GLY A 146 -4.97 6.68 19.07
N MET A 147 -5.43 7.35 17.99
CA MET A 147 -5.49 6.72 16.65
C MET A 147 -4.11 6.46 16.04
N VAL A 148 -3.13 7.29 16.38
CA VAL A 148 -1.73 7.19 15.96
C VAL A 148 -0.84 7.68 17.12
N SER A 149 0.43 7.29 17.14
CA SER A 149 1.38 7.78 18.14
C SER A 149 1.72 9.26 17.93
N ASP A 150 2.22 9.93 18.98
CA ASP A 150 2.66 11.33 18.87
C ASP A 150 3.82 11.49 17.88
N GLU A 151 4.70 10.50 17.80
CA GLU A 151 5.78 10.45 16.80
C GLU A 151 5.21 10.40 15.37
N GLN A 152 4.16 9.59 15.14
CA GLN A 152 3.47 9.56 13.84
C GLN A 152 2.78 10.89 13.53
N LYS A 153 2.14 11.54 14.53
CA LYS A 153 1.55 12.87 14.34
C LYS A 153 2.61 13.91 13.94
N GLN A 154 3.78 13.89 14.60
CA GLN A 154 4.90 14.78 14.27
C GLN A 154 5.42 14.52 12.85
N LEU A 155 5.56 13.25 12.46
CA LEU A 155 5.97 12.87 11.10
C LEU A 155 4.96 13.36 10.05
N PHE A 156 3.66 13.16 10.28
CA PHE A 156 2.62 13.63 9.37
C PHE A 156 2.66 15.15 9.21
N HIS A 157 2.79 15.89 10.31
CA HIS A 157 2.90 17.34 10.27
C HIS A 157 4.12 17.81 9.46
N ALA A 158 5.29 17.18 9.67
CA ALA A 158 6.50 17.49 8.92
C ALA A 158 6.36 17.17 7.42
N MET A 159 5.69 16.07 7.07
CA MET A 159 5.41 15.69 5.69
C MET A 159 4.47 16.69 4.99
N ILE A 160 3.43 17.17 5.68
CA ILE A 160 2.55 18.23 5.17
C ILE A 160 3.35 19.50 4.86
N ILE A 161 4.18 19.96 5.81
CA ILE A 161 4.98 21.18 5.62
C ILE A 161 5.87 21.04 4.38
N ARG A 162 6.64 19.95 4.29
CA ARG A 162 7.54 19.73 3.16
C ARG A 162 6.81 19.64 1.82
N ALA A 163 5.65 19.00 1.79
CA ALA A 163 4.86 18.90 0.57
C ALA A 163 4.32 20.27 0.12
N LYS A 164 3.93 21.14 1.06
CA LYS A 164 3.54 22.53 0.76
C LYS A 164 4.72 23.34 0.22
N GLU A 165 5.85 23.31 0.91
CA GLU A 165 7.07 24.01 0.47
C GLU A 165 7.50 23.59 -0.94
N PHE A 166 7.40 22.29 -1.25
CA PHE A 166 7.66 21.77 -2.59
C PHE A 166 6.69 22.37 -3.63
N LEU A 167 5.38 22.36 -3.37
CA LEU A 167 4.38 22.91 -4.28
C LEU A 167 4.55 24.42 -4.51
N ASP A 168 4.79 25.18 -3.43
CA ASP A 168 5.03 26.62 -3.52
C ASP A 168 6.27 26.92 -4.40
N SER A 169 7.37 26.18 -4.18
CA SER A 169 8.58 26.33 -4.99
C SER A 169 8.39 25.95 -6.47
N TYR A 170 7.53 24.96 -6.74
CA TYR A 170 7.22 24.52 -8.09
C TYR A 170 6.40 25.57 -8.85
N ASP A 171 5.41 26.15 -8.18
CA ASP A 171 4.58 27.23 -8.75
C ASP A 171 5.43 28.47 -9.04
N GLU A 172 6.33 28.87 -8.13
CA GLU A 172 7.26 29.98 -8.36
C GLU A 172 8.17 29.74 -9.57
N ALA A 173 8.69 28.51 -9.72
CA ALA A 173 9.54 28.13 -10.85
C ALA A 173 8.79 28.22 -12.19
N ILE A 174 7.56 27.70 -12.25
CA ILE A 174 6.71 27.79 -13.45
C ILE A 174 6.40 29.24 -13.81
N HIS A 175 6.03 30.06 -12.82
CA HIS A 175 5.72 31.48 -13.07
C HIS A 175 6.94 32.24 -13.60
N SER A 176 8.14 31.96 -13.08
CA SER A 176 9.39 32.54 -13.56
C SER A 176 9.74 32.11 -14.99
N GLU A 177 9.57 30.82 -15.32
CA GLU A 177 9.79 30.34 -16.70
C GLU A 177 8.82 30.97 -17.69
N LEU A 178 7.53 31.04 -17.37
CA LEU A 178 6.53 31.64 -18.26
C LEU A 178 6.78 33.13 -18.52
N GLN A 179 7.32 33.87 -17.55
CA GLN A 179 7.72 35.27 -17.74
C GLN A 179 8.90 35.45 -18.70
N ASN A 180 9.76 34.44 -18.88
CA ASN A 180 10.87 34.49 -19.84
C ASN A 180 10.44 34.19 -21.30
N TYR A 181 9.19 33.76 -21.52
CA TYR A 181 8.62 33.48 -22.85
C TYR A 181 7.66 34.57 -23.35
N VAL A 182 7.50 35.68 -22.62
CA VAL A 182 6.71 36.87 -23.00
C VAL A 182 7.64 38.05 -23.26
#